data_AF-A0A7C1VCE6-F1
#
_entry.id   AF-A0A7C1VCE6-F1
#
_cell.length_a   1.000
_cell.length_b   1.000
_cell.length_c   1.000
_cell.angle_alpha   90.00
_cell.angle_beta   90.00
_cell.angle_gamma   90.00
#
_symmetry.space_group_name_H-M   'P 1'
#
loop_
_entity.id
_entity.type
_entity.pdbx_description
1 polymer ?
#
loop_
_entity_poly.entity_id
_entity_poly.type
_entity_poly.pdbx_seq_one_letter_code
_entity_poly.pdbx_strand_id
1 'polypeptide(L)'
;MRNADDGRLIKRRLSDGLITILVDRGYASHTSGRNIKRPGWVFVTYSTRDESSYYPYQNEIVAVKLDGTRTERICNTRSKNFAYISESHGSPSPDGLRVIFASDWDSGTYPVQAYVVDFRDKIIDNTE
;
A
#
# COMPACT_ATOMS: atom_id res chain seq x y z
N MET A 1 -4.72 0.56 -26.03
CA MET A 1 -4.58 0.06 -24.64
C MET A 1 -3.84 1.12 -23.84
N ARG A 2 -4.33 1.52 -22.65
CA ARG A 2 -3.56 2.42 -21.76
C ARG A 2 -2.36 1.67 -21.18
N ASN A 3 -1.18 2.31 -21.15
CA ASN A 3 0.11 1.69 -20.78
C ASN A 3 0.12 1.25 -19.30
N ALA A 4 0.42 -0.02 -19.02
CA ALA A 4 0.45 -0.57 -17.66
C ALA A 4 1.38 0.21 -16.70
N ASP A 5 2.33 0.95 -17.27
CA ASP A 5 3.39 1.68 -16.57
C ASP A 5 2.96 3.06 -16.03
N ASP A 6 1.69 3.44 -16.14
CA ASP A 6 1.15 4.72 -15.63
C ASP A 6 0.95 4.74 -14.08
N GLY A 7 1.86 4.10 -13.32
CA GLY A 7 1.83 4.06 -11.84
C GLY A 7 0.80 3.11 -11.22
N ARG A 8 0.11 2.30 -12.02
CA ARG A 8 -0.89 1.33 -11.56
C ARG A 8 -0.25 0.17 -10.80
N LEU A 9 -1.01 -0.42 -9.86
CA LEU A 9 -0.60 -1.67 -9.24
C LEU A 9 -0.86 -2.83 -10.20
N ILE A 10 0.22 -3.44 -10.69
CA ILE A 10 0.16 -4.61 -11.56
C ILE A 10 0.90 -5.79 -10.94
N LYS A 11 0.49 -7.01 -11.30
CA LYS A 11 1.34 -8.20 -11.20
C LYS A 11 1.69 -8.70 -12.59
N ARG A 12 2.88 -9.27 -12.74
CA ARG A 12 3.33 -9.90 -13.96
C ARG A 12 3.66 -11.36 -13.70
N ARG A 13 3.08 -12.27 -14.49
CA ARG A 13 3.41 -13.69 -14.45
C ARG A 13 4.76 -13.90 -15.13
N LEU A 14 5.70 -14.55 -14.44
CA LEU A 14 7.07 -14.70 -14.93
C LEU A 14 7.19 -15.66 -16.12
N SER A 15 6.30 -16.65 -16.25
CA SER A 15 6.39 -17.68 -17.29
C SER A 15 6.10 -17.16 -18.70
N ASP A 16 5.28 -16.11 -18.84
CA ASP A 16 4.81 -15.62 -20.14
C ASP A 16 4.59 -14.10 -20.20
N GLY A 17 4.93 -13.38 -19.12
CA GLY A 17 4.79 -11.94 -19.06
C GLY A 17 3.35 -11.45 -18.94
N LEU A 18 2.34 -12.32 -18.72
CA LEU A 18 0.96 -11.89 -18.60
C LEU A 18 0.82 -10.84 -17.48
N ILE A 19 0.30 -9.66 -17.83
CA ILE A 19 0.05 -8.55 -16.91
C ILE A 19 -1.38 -8.65 -16.40
N THR A 20 -1.55 -8.57 -15.09
CA THR A 20 -2.85 -8.37 -14.43
C THR A 20 -2.82 -7.05 -13.69
N ILE A 21 -3.79 -6.19 -13.98
CA ILE A 21 -4.01 -4.95 -13.22
C ILE A 21 -4.75 -5.34 -11.93
N LEU A 22 -4.16 -5.06 -10.78
CA LEU A 22 -4.76 -5.31 -9.47
C LEU A 22 -5.54 -4.10 -8.97
N VAL A 23 -5.05 -2.90 -9.25
CA VAL A 23 -5.75 -1.63 -9.02
C VAL A 23 -5.55 -0.75 -10.23
N ASP A 24 -6.64 -0.25 -10.81
CA ASP A 24 -6.64 0.43 -12.10
C ASP A 24 -6.38 1.95 -12.02
N ARG A 25 -6.24 2.49 -10.81
CA ARG A 25 -6.09 3.92 -10.50
C ARG A 25 -5.16 4.16 -9.30
N GLY A 26 -4.63 5.38 -9.21
CA GLY A 26 -3.67 5.80 -8.18
C GLY A 26 -2.23 5.39 -8.50
N TYR A 27 -1.28 6.04 -7.83
CA TYR A 27 0.15 5.80 -8.03
C TYR A 27 0.70 4.98 -6.87
N ALA A 28 0.90 3.69 -7.11
CA ALA A 28 1.42 2.74 -6.12
C ALA A 28 2.93 2.95 -5.93
N SER A 29 3.31 3.78 -4.95
CA SER A 29 4.71 4.21 -4.76
C SER A 29 5.63 3.13 -4.20
N HIS A 30 5.19 2.38 -3.19
CA HIS A 30 6.00 1.35 -2.53
C HIS A 30 5.19 0.09 -2.31
N THR A 31 5.82 -1.06 -2.52
CA THR A 31 5.16 -2.36 -2.43
C THR A 31 6.00 -3.30 -1.56
N SER A 32 5.35 -4.02 -0.64
CA SER A 32 6.02 -4.93 0.29
C SER A 32 5.28 -6.26 0.39
N GLY A 33 6.03 -7.34 0.19
CA GLY A 33 5.58 -8.74 0.32
C GLY A 33 6.11 -9.41 1.61
N ARG A 34 6.45 -8.63 2.65
CA ARG A 34 7.04 -9.17 3.89
C ARG A 34 6.07 -10.01 4.74
N ASN A 35 4.77 -10.00 4.40
CA ASN A 35 3.70 -10.82 4.96
C ASN A 35 3.78 -12.31 4.53
N ILE A 36 4.95 -12.93 4.71
CA ILE A 36 5.26 -14.28 4.23
C ILE A 36 4.38 -15.39 4.82
N LYS A 37 3.67 -15.14 5.93
CA LYS A 37 2.69 -16.07 6.53
C LYS A 37 1.24 -15.77 6.13
N ARG A 38 1.01 -14.74 5.31
CA ARG A 38 -0.28 -14.40 4.68
C ARG A 38 -0.08 -14.35 3.16
N PRO A 39 0.22 -15.49 2.50
CA PRO A 39 0.45 -15.53 1.07
C PRO A 39 -0.80 -15.12 0.29
N GLY A 40 -0.61 -14.70 -0.96
CA GLY A 40 -1.71 -14.22 -1.80
C GLY A 40 -2.11 -12.77 -1.54
N TRP A 41 -1.40 -12.05 -0.67
CA TRP A 41 -1.59 -10.63 -0.40
C TRP A 41 -0.28 -9.86 -0.56
N VAL A 42 -0.39 -8.58 -0.91
CA VAL A 42 0.73 -7.63 -0.95
C VAL A 42 0.31 -6.31 -0.30
N PHE A 43 1.22 -5.66 0.42
CA PHE A 43 0.96 -4.35 1.02
C PHE A 43 1.52 -3.26 0.12
N VAL A 44 0.73 -2.20 -0.09
CA VAL A 44 1.05 -1.12 -1.02
C VAL A 44 0.86 0.21 -0.31
N THR A 45 1.87 1.07 -0.40
CA THR A 45 1.82 2.45 0.07
C THR A 45 1.56 3.37 -1.11
N TYR A 46 0.52 4.19 -1.01
CA TYR A 46 0.17 5.22 -1.97
C TYR A 46 0.54 6.59 -1.40
N SER A 47 1.70 7.12 -1.82
CA SER A 47 2.27 8.37 -1.29
C SER A 47 1.89 9.61 -2.10
N THR A 48 0.87 9.51 -2.96
CA THR A 48 0.47 10.59 -3.89
C THR A 48 -0.28 11.68 -3.16
N ARG A 49 0.10 12.94 -3.40
CA ARG A 49 -0.61 14.13 -2.89
C ARG A 49 -1.09 15.08 -3.97
N ASP A 50 -1.12 14.65 -5.23
CA ASP A 50 -1.77 15.45 -6.27
C ASP A 50 -3.29 15.50 -6.03
N GLU A 51 -3.71 16.42 -5.16
CA GLU A 51 -5.10 16.68 -4.77
C GLU A 51 -5.96 17.09 -5.97
N SER A 52 -5.34 17.46 -7.10
CA SER A 52 -6.06 17.74 -8.35
C SER A 52 -6.73 16.49 -8.95
N SER A 53 -6.33 15.31 -8.49
CA SER A 53 -6.86 14.03 -8.92
C SER A 53 -7.25 13.17 -7.72
N TYR A 54 -8.56 13.02 -7.49
CA TYR A 54 -9.14 12.15 -6.46
C TYR A 54 -8.90 10.66 -6.79
N TYR A 55 -7.64 10.23 -6.77
CA TYR A 55 -7.28 8.82 -6.95
C TYR A 55 -7.57 8.03 -5.66
N PRO A 56 -7.95 6.75 -5.78
CA PRO A 56 -8.18 5.91 -4.61
C PRO A 56 -6.90 5.76 -3.79
N TYR A 57 -7.07 5.58 -2.48
CA TYR A 57 -6.00 5.25 -1.52
C TYR A 57 -4.95 6.34 -1.30
N GLN A 58 -5.26 7.60 -1.61
CA GLN A 58 -4.35 8.72 -1.37
C GLN A 58 -3.83 8.78 0.08
N ASN A 59 -2.50 8.77 0.25
CA ASN A 59 -1.83 8.69 1.55
C ASN A 59 -2.26 7.48 2.39
N GLU A 60 -2.50 6.33 1.77
CA GLU A 60 -2.88 5.11 2.49
C GLU A 60 -1.91 3.97 2.27
N ILE A 61 -1.88 3.09 3.28
CA ILE A 61 -1.38 1.73 3.14
C ILE A 61 -2.60 0.83 2.95
N VAL A 62 -2.54 -0.01 1.93
CA VAL A 62 -3.57 -1.00 1.61
C VAL A 62 -2.97 -2.39 1.49
N ALA A 63 -3.74 -3.43 1.78
CA ALA A 63 -3.41 -4.80 1.43
C ALA A 63 -4.26 -5.22 0.22
N VAL A 64 -3.60 -5.68 -0.85
CA VAL A 64 -4.26 -6.09 -2.10
C VAL A 64 -4.08 -7.58 -2.30
N LYS A 65 -5.19 -8.29 -2.56
CA LYS A 65 -5.16 -9.71 -2.86
C LYS A 65 -4.61 -9.91 -4.27
N LEU A 66 -3.65 -10.80 -4.44
CA LEU A 66 -2.95 -11.04 -5.70
C LEU A 66 -3.87 -11.64 -6.77
N ASP A 67 -5.03 -12.17 -6.43
CA ASP A 67 -6.04 -12.59 -7.40
C ASP A 67 -6.90 -11.43 -7.94
N GLY A 68 -6.74 -10.21 -7.42
CA GLY A 68 -7.47 -9.02 -7.83
C GLY A 68 -8.88 -8.90 -7.24
N THR A 69 -9.29 -9.81 -6.34
CA THR A 69 -10.68 -9.86 -5.86
C THR A 69 -10.97 -8.94 -4.67
N ARG A 70 -9.93 -8.45 -3.98
CA ARG A 70 -10.10 -7.68 -2.73
C ARG A 70 -8.96 -6.70 -2.48
N THR A 71 -9.32 -5.52 -1.97
CA THR A 71 -8.40 -4.52 -1.39
C THR A 71 -8.89 -4.15 0.00
N GLU A 72 -7.98 -4.12 0.97
CA GLU A 72 -8.23 -3.74 2.36
C GLU A 72 -7.49 -2.44 2.66
N ARG A 73 -8.21 -1.41 3.11
CA ARG A 73 -7.61 -0.15 3.56
C ARG A 73 -7.13 -0.31 4.98
N ILE A 74 -5.84 -0.12 5.23
CA ILE A 74 -5.22 -0.39 6.54
C ILE A 74 -5.16 0.89 7.37
N CYS A 75 -4.52 1.94 6.85
CA CYS A 75 -4.45 3.23 7.53
C CYS A 75 -4.10 4.35 6.56
N ASN A 76 -4.41 5.58 6.97
CA ASN A 76 -3.82 6.77 6.36
C ASN A 76 -2.44 7.03 6.99
N THR A 77 -1.42 7.26 6.17
CA THR A 77 -0.04 7.45 6.62
C THR A 77 0.24 8.83 7.17
N ARG A 78 -0.61 9.82 6.86
CA ARG A 78 -0.41 11.22 7.24
C ARG A 78 0.97 11.76 6.84
N SER A 79 1.55 11.26 5.75
CA SER A 79 2.85 11.75 5.28
C SER A 79 2.72 12.92 4.30
N LYS A 80 3.55 13.96 4.44
CA LYS A 80 3.73 15.04 3.45
C LYS A 80 4.82 14.73 2.43
N ASN A 81 5.58 13.64 2.60
CA ASN A 81 6.65 13.22 1.69
C ASN A 81 7.62 14.37 1.32
N PHE A 82 7.96 15.24 2.30
CA PHE A 82 8.82 16.41 2.06
C PHE A 82 10.30 16.05 1.86
N ALA A 83 10.70 14.87 2.32
CA ALA A 83 12.02 14.27 2.14
C ALA A 83 11.90 12.74 2.05
N TYR A 84 12.89 12.06 1.48
CA TYR A 84 12.88 10.59 1.34
C TYR A 84 12.63 9.86 2.67
N ILE A 85 13.20 10.37 3.78
CA ILE A 85 13.00 9.79 5.11
C ILE A 85 11.54 9.87 5.58
N SER A 86 10.77 10.86 5.10
CA SER A 86 9.34 11.02 5.42
C SER A 86 8.41 10.13 4.58
N GLU A 87 8.91 9.47 3.54
CA GLU A 87 8.11 8.52 2.77
C GLU A 87 7.79 7.28 3.61
N SER A 88 6.54 6.83 3.55
CA SER A 88 6.03 5.91 4.56
C SER A 88 6.57 4.48 4.48
N HIS A 89 6.97 4.01 3.30
CA HIS A 89 7.61 2.69 3.13
C HIS A 89 6.95 1.56 3.93
N GLY A 90 5.62 1.41 3.84
CA GLY A 90 4.86 0.49 4.67
C GLY A 90 5.38 -0.95 4.61
N SER A 91 5.78 -1.49 5.77
CA SER A 91 6.37 -2.82 5.89
C SER A 91 5.52 -3.70 6.82
N PRO A 92 4.80 -4.71 6.29
CA PRO A 92 3.96 -5.58 7.09
C PRO A 92 4.79 -6.54 7.94
N SER A 93 4.26 -6.92 9.10
CA SER A 93 4.76 -8.05 9.88
C SER A 93 4.61 -9.38 9.11
N PRO A 94 5.36 -10.44 9.46
CA PRO A 94 5.27 -11.72 8.76
C PRO A 94 3.86 -12.32 8.67
N ASP A 95 3.03 -12.13 9.70
CA ASP A 95 1.63 -12.53 9.75
C ASP A 95 0.68 -11.63 8.94
N GLY A 96 1.14 -10.45 8.49
CA GLY A 96 0.33 -9.49 7.74
C GLY A 96 -0.79 -8.85 8.56
N LEU A 97 -0.63 -8.75 9.88
CA LEU A 97 -1.63 -8.20 10.81
C LEU A 97 -1.21 -6.87 11.47
N ARG A 98 0.03 -6.44 11.21
CA ARG A 98 0.57 -5.14 11.60
C ARG A 98 1.38 -4.55 10.46
N VAL A 99 1.51 -3.24 10.39
CA VAL A 99 2.40 -2.55 9.45
C VAL A 99 3.18 -1.47 10.19
N ILE A 100 4.50 -1.45 10.02
CA ILE A 100 5.34 -0.31 10.43
C ILE A 100 5.57 0.62 9.24
N PHE A 101 5.55 1.92 9.48
CA PHE A 101 5.76 2.94 8.45
C PHE A 101 6.32 4.24 9.02
N ALA A 102 6.98 5.05 8.18
CA ALA A 102 7.44 6.38 8.56
C ALA A 102 6.37 7.45 8.31
N SER A 103 6.33 8.47 9.15
CA SER A 103 5.44 9.62 8.94
C SER A 103 5.95 10.86 9.67
N ASP A 104 5.73 12.02 9.04
CA ASP A 104 5.85 13.35 9.63
C ASP A 104 4.51 13.86 10.20
N TRP A 105 3.46 13.04 10.17
CA TRP A 105 2.14 13.30 10.72
C TRP A 105 1.53 14.65 10.27
N ASP A 106 1.59 14.89 8.96
CA ASP A 106 1.14 16.09 8.24
C ASP A 106 1.90 17.39 8.56
N SER A 107 3.01 17.32 9.30
CA SER A 107 3.79 18.51 9.67
C SER A 107 4.56 19.15 8.50
N GLY A 108 4.91 18.38 7.47
CA GLY A 108 5.73 18.84 6.34
C GLY A 108 7.20 19.07 6.72
N THR A 109 7.63 18.59 7.88
CA THR A 109 8.97 18.81 8.42
C THR A 109 9.34 17.74 9.46
N TYR A 110 10.47 17.90 10.14
CA TYR A 110 10.88 17.03 11.24
C TYR A 110 10.05 17.29 12.51
N PRO A 111 9.92 16.30 13.41
CA PRO A 111 10.51 14.96 13.33
C PRO A 111 9.71 14.02 12.42
N VAL A 112 10.43 13.12 11.75
CA VAL A 112 9.83 11.92 11.16
C VAL A 112 9.95 10.78 12.15
N GLN A 113 8.86 10.06 12.39
CA GLN A 113 8.81 8.97 13.35
C GLN A 113 8.29 7.68 12.71
N ALA A 114 8.58 6.56 13.36
CA ALA A 114 8.01 5.27 13.01
C ALA A 114 6.68 5.06 13.74
N TYR A 115 5.65 4.69 13.00
CA TYR A 115 4.33 4.34 13.51
C TYR A 115 4.04 2.88 13.19
N VAL A 116 3.29 2.22 14.07
CA VAL A 116 2.80 0.86 13.85
C VAL A 116 1.28 0.91 13.89
N VAL A 117 0.65 0.41 12.83
CA VAL A 117 -0.77 0.09 12.84
C VAL A 117 -0.93 -1.39 13.18
N ASP A 118 -1.80 -1.67 14.15
CA ASP A 118 -2.22 -3.00 14.55
C ASP A 118 -3.71 -3.14 14.28
N PHE A 119 -4.08 -4.11 13.46
CA PHE A 119 -5.45 -4.33 13.01
C PHE A 119 -5.89 -5.78 13.22
N ARG A 120 -5.26 -6.47 14.17
CA ARG A 120 -5.61 -7.86 14.52
C ARG A 120 -7.07 -8.01 14.96
N ASP A 121 -7.65 -6.96 15.52
CA ASP A 121 -9.06 -6.90 15.94
C ASP A 121 -10.04 -6.55 14.81
N LYS A 122 -9.55 -6.27 13.59
CA LYS A 122 -10.35 -5.89 12.42
C LYS A 122 -10.32 -6.92 11.30
N ILE A 123 -9.82 -8.13 11.56
CA ILE A 123 -9.83 -9.21 10.57
C ILE A 123 -11.27 -9.65 10.32
N ILE A 124 -11.66 -9.62 9.05
CA ILE A 124 -12.96 -10.14 8.59
C ILE A 124 -12.71 -11.56 8.08
N ASP A 125 -13.17 -12.55 8.83
CA ASP A 125 -13.15 -13.95 8.42
C ASP A 125 -14.15 -14.16 7.28
N ASN A 126 -13.73 -14.85 6.21
CA ASN A 126 -14.59 -15.12 5.04
C ASN A 126 -15.50 -16.35 5.27
N THR A 127 -15.96 -16.59 6.49
CA THR A 127 -16.76 -17.78 6.85
C THR A 127 -18.26 -17.49 6.98
N GLU A 128 -18.75 -16.40 6.39
CA GLU A 128 -20.19 -16.19 6.14
C GLU A 128 -20.56 -16.49 4.69
#